data_AF-A0A2D8XAX8-F1
#
_entry.id   AF-A0A2D8XAX8-F1
#
_cell.length_a   1.000
_cell.length_b   1.000
_cell.length_c   1.000
_cell.angle_alpha   90.00
_cell.angle_beta   90.00
_cell.angle_gamma   90.00
#
_symmetry.space_group_name_H-M   'P 1'
#
loop_
_entity.id
_entity.type
_entity.pdbx_description
1 polymer ?
#
loop_
_entity_poly.entity_id
_entity_poly.type
_entity_poly.pdbx_seq_one_letter_code
_entity_poly.pdbx_strand_id
1 'polypeptide(L)'
;MVFSPIYQYQCAGDYRYLGKARRGQAQLKSVGLWRRLFVDTVTQAVFGAVVGQVGFQSKLGWRALAAGAALATVPDLDVFGSLSDPFSEWVHHRGITHSVFFGPIAGPLFGIAIWKMYQWRAERTPGKLPAGLSSAQALSAWVWLSVLAFLTHPFLDVLTPYGTQLLAPFSDERFAVNAMSIIDPVYTGILALALIGGWLVRRGTFGKPGWSPHIAGAAIVMSVGWQIYAWGINEGTKIAAHESLAEQGIETAEVSSYPTLFQPWFRRMTAETDNAIRVGFYSPLTDKPIEWQTYPKAESALINELSRTMEYRILERFAMGEVAWRVQELPNGHTRVEAHDLRYLGFAETELSALWGIVATFNGDNELIAPPVRFSNRPEPSADIFSVMWVGAFGE
;
A
#
# COMPACT_ATOMS: atom_id res chain seq x y z
N MET A 1 -11.55 -26.36 -34.23
CA MET A 1 -10.82 -27.64 -34.12
C MET A 1 -9.38 -27.31 -33.78
N VAL A 2 -8.80 -28.03 -32.81
CA VAL A 2 -7.37 -28.01 -32.37
C VAL A 2 -7.01 -26.82 -31.46
N PHE A 3 -6.51 -26.95 -30.21
CA PHE A 3 -6.43 -28.00 -29.18
C PHE A 3 -6.16 -27.26 -27.84
N SER A 4 -6.75 -27.75 -26.74
CA SER A 4 -6.45 -27.37 -25.34
C SER A 4 -5.20 -28.10 -24.83
N PRO A 5 -4.49 -27.58 -23.81
CA PRO A 5 -3.78 -28.44 -22.87
C PRO A 5 -4.36 -28.31 -21.45
N ILE A 6 -4.94 -29.42 -21.03
CA ILE A 6 -5.28 -29.80 -19.66
C ILE A 6 -3.96 -29.99 -18.89
N TYR A 7 -3.80 -29.35 -17.73
CA TYR A 7 -2.80 -29.76 -16.73
C TYR A 7 -3.51 -30.29 -15.48
N GLN A 8 -3.61 -31.62 -15.40
CA GLN A 8 -3.85 -32.37 -14.17
C GLN A 8 -2.55 -32.39 -13.35
N TYR A 9 -2.63 -32.04 -12.07
CA TYR A 9 -1.60 -32.45 -11.10
C TYR A 9 -2.18 -33.49 -10.15
N GLN A 10 -1.58 -34.69 -10.21
CA GLN A 10 -1.84 -35.83 -9.37
C GLN A 10 -0.87 -35.80 -8.18
N CYS A 11 -1.40 -35.89 -6.96
CA CYS A 11 -0.61 -36.07 -5.74
C CYS A 11 -0.08 -37.53 -5.64
N ALA A 12 1.21 -37.68 -5.41
CA ALA A 12 1.81 -38.86 -4.77
C ALA A 12 3.10 -38.40 -4.05
N GLY A 13 3.21 -38.75 -2.76
CA GLY A 13 4.14 -38.10 -1.82
C GLY A 13 5.57 -38.64 -1.79
N ASP A 14 6.42 -37.93 -1.04
CA ASP A 14 7.52 -38.55 -0.31
C ASP A 14 8.01 -37.64 0.84
N TYR A 15 7.80 -38.10 2.07
CA TYR A 15 8.24 -37.44 3.31
C TYR A 15 9.75 -37.67 3.52
N ARG A 16 10.61 -36.92 2.82
CA ARG A 16 12.07 -36.99 3.06
C ARG A 16 12.89 -35.76 2.64
N TYR A 17 12.42 -34.53 2.88
CA TYR A 17 13.21 -33.30 2.59
C TYR A 17 13.06 -32.13 3.59
N LEU A 18 12.84 -32.38 4.89
CA LEU A 18 12.63 -31.34 5.90
C LEU A 18 13.89 -30.51 6.29
N GLY A 19 15.09 -30.87 5.82
CA GLY A 19 16.34 -30.17 6.18
C GLY A 19 16.75 -29.00 5.25
N LYS A 20 16.46 -29.08 3.94
CA LYS A 20 16.84 -28.06 2.95
C LYS A 20 15.77 -26.99 2.70
N ALA A 21 14.50 -27.28 3.01
CA ALA A 21 13.39 -26.35 2.84
C ALA A 21 13.50 -25.10 3.73
N ARG A 22 14.09 -25.19 4.93
CA ARG A 22 14.23 -24.05 5.85
C ARG A 22 15.14 -22.94 5.32
N ARG A 23 16.23 -23.26 4.62
CA ARG A 23 17.11 -22.24 4.01
C ARG A 23 16.50 -21.60 2.76
N GLY A 24 15.83 -22.39 1.92
CA GLY A 24 15.13 -21.88 0.74
C GLY A 24 13.93 -20.98 1.09
N GLN A 25 13.13 -21.37 2.09
CA GLN A 25 12.03 -20.55 2.60
C GLN A 25 12.53 -19.26 3.28
N ALA A 26 13.65 -19.31 4.02
CA ALA A 26 14.23 -18.11 4.61
C ALA A 26 14.77 -17.14 3.54
N GLN A 27 15.42 -17.65 2.48
CA GLN A 27 15.86 -16.84 1.35
C GLN A 27 14.68 -16.24 0.58
N LEU A 28 13.64 -17.01 0.26
CA LEU A 28 12.44 -16.53 -0.44
C LEU A 28 11.65 -15.51 0.40
N LYS A 29 11.52 -15.73 1.71
CA LYS A 29 10.96 -14.75 2.65
C LYS A 29 11.78 -13.46 2.68
N SER A 30 13.11 -13.56 2.67
CA SER A 30 13.99 -12.38 2.67
C SER A 30 13.90 -11.58 1.36
N VAL A 31 13.88 -12.24 0.20
CA VAL A 31 13.77 -11.57 -1.11
C VAL A 31 12.39 -10.91 -1.29
N GLY A 32 11.33 -11.56 -0.81
CA GLY A 32 9.98 -11.00 -0.80
C GLY A 32 9.83 -9.80 0.15
N LEU A 33 10.45 -9.85 1.34
CA LEU A 33 10.47 -8.76 2.31
C LEU A 33 11.22 -7.53 1.76
N TRP A 34 12.40 -7.72 1.17
CA TRP A 34 13.18 -6.63 0.58
C TRP A 34 12.49 -6.02 -0.63
N ARG A 35 11.82 -6.81 -1.49
CA ARG A 35 11.02 -6.25 -2.59
C ARG A 35 9.82 -5.44 -2.10
N ARG A 36 9.17 -5.84 -1.01
CA ARG A 36 8.04 -5.09 -0.41
C ARG A 36 8.50 -3.78 0.24
N LEU A 37 9.58 -3.83 1.01
CA LEU A 37 10.22 -2.65 1.61
C LEU A 37 10.73 -1.67 0.55
N PHE A 38 11.31 -2.16 -0.55
CA PHE A 38 11.99 -1.27 -1.47
C PHE A 38 11.07 -0.35 -2.27
N VAL A 39 9.82 -0.75 -2.55
CA VAL A 39 8.98 0.02 -3.48
C VAL A 39 8.11 1.06 -2.77
N ASP A 40 7.54 0.76 -1.60
CA ASP A 40 6.72 1.71 -0.83
C ASP A 40 7.60 2.80 -0.19
N THR A 41 8.81 2.44 0.23
CA THR A 41 9.71 3.35 0.96
C THR A 41 10.41 4.38 0.07
N VAL A 42 10.49 4.19 -1.25
CA VAL A 42 11.15 5.14 -2.16
C VAL A 42 10.38 6.45 -2.24
N THR A 43 9.07 6.40 -2.44
CA THR A 43 8.22 7.60 -2.51
C THR A 43 8.31 8.40 -1.21
N GLN A 44 8.27 7.70 -0.08
CA GLN A 44 8.38 8.31 1.25
C GLN A 44 9.75 8.96 1.48
N ALA A 45 10.84 8.30 1.11
CA ALA A 45 12.18 8.87 1.16
C ALA A 45 12.32 10.13 0.29
N VAL A 46 11.81 10.09 -0.94
CA VAL A 46 11.85 11.23 -1.86
C VAL A 46 11.00 12.38 -1.31
N PHE A 47 9.82 12.11 -0.76
CA PHE A 47 8.96 13.14 -0.18
C PHE A 47 9.57 13.77 1.08
N GLY A 48 10.13 12.96 1.98
CA GLY A 48 10.86 13.42 3.15
C GLY A 48 12.06 14.30 2.78
N ALA A 49 12.77 13.97 1.69
CA ALA A 49 13.83 14.82 1.16
C ALA A 49 13.30 16.18 0.67
N VAL A 50 12.15 16.21 -0.01
CA VAL A 50 11.50 17.44 -0.48
C VAL A 50 11.05 18.30 0.70
N VAL A 51 10.49 17.70 1.77
CA VAL A 51 10.18 18.41 3.04
C VAL A 51 11.44 19.03 3.63
N GLY A 52 12.54 18.28 3.67
CA GLY A 52 13.85 18.79 4.06
C GLY A 52 14.31 19.96 3.19
N GLN A 53 14.11 19.87 1.87
CA GLN A 53 14.50 20.90 0.90
C GLN A 53 13.72 22.20 1.10
N VAL A 54 12.40 22.13 1.21
CA VAL A 54 11.53 23.31 1.29
C VAL A 54 11.61 23.98 2.67
N GLY A 55 11.55 23.20 3.76
CA GLY A 55 11.41 23.75 5.11
C GLY A 55 12.72 24.04 5.83
N PHE A 56 13.78 23.29 5.51
CA PHE A 56 14.96 23.21 6.39
C PHE A 56 16.30 23.34 5.67
N GLN A 57 16.35 23.36 4.33
CA GLN A 57 17.61 23.45 3.59
C GLN A 57 18.39 24.74 3.85
N SER A 58 17.70 25.87 4.05
CA SER A 58 18.36 27.14 4.38
C SER A 58 19.04 27.12 5.76
N LYS A 59 18.54 26.29 6.68
CA LYS A 59 19.02 26.16 8.07
C LYS A 59 20.01 25.01 8.26
N LEU A 60 19.77 23.87 7.62
CA LEU A 60 20.52 22.62 7.85
C LEU A 60 21.29 22.16 6.58
N GLY A 61 21.11 22.85 5.46
CA GLY A 61 21.78 22.56 4.20
C GLY A 61 21.28 21.27 3.56
N TRP A 62 22.17 20.61 2.81
CA TRP A 62 21.86 19.33 2.15
C TRP A 62 21.49 18.21 3.16
N ARG A 63 21.95 18.33 4.41
CA ARG A 63 21.66 17.38 5.49
C ARG A 63 20.18 17.33 5.83
N ALA A 64 19.44 18.43 5.60
CA ALA A 64 17.99 18.42 5.72
C ALA A 64 17.35 17.40 4.78
N LEU A 65 17.82 17.35 3.53
CA LEU A 65 17.29 16.43 2.51
C LEU A 65 17.62 14.99 2.88
N ALA A 66 18.88 14.71 3.23
CA ALA A 66 19.32 13.37 3.59
C ALA A 66 18.63 12.85 4.87
N ALA A 67 18.52 13.69 5.90
CA ALA A 67 17.83 13.31 7.12
C ALA A 67 16.32 13.18 6.91
N GLY A 68 15.69 14.10 6.16
CA GLY A 68 14.29 14.01 5.81
C GLY A 68 13.96 12.72 5.06
N ALA A 69 14.80 12.35 4.09
CA ALA A 69 14.70 11.08 3.39
C ALA A 69 14.76 9.89 4.35
N ALA A 70 15.80 9.82 5.17
CA ALA A 70 15.99 8.72 6.12
C ALA A 70 14.85 8.62 7.13
N LEU A 71 14.41 9.75 7.70
CA LEU A 71 13.34 9.80 8.70
C LEU A 71 12.01 9.33 8.11
N ALA A 72 11.69 9.76 6.89
CA ALA A 72 10.47 9.31 6.21
C ALA A 72 10.46 7.81 5.87
N THR A 73 11.59 7.09 5.98
CA THR A 73 11.60 5.62 5.82
C THR A 73 11.42 4.84 7.12
N VAL A 74 11.55 5.51 8.27
CA VAL A 74 11.54 4.84 9.58
C VAL A 74 10.20 4.14 9.88
N PRO A 75 9.02 4.71 9.56
CA PRO A 75 7.76 4.04 9.86
C PRO A 75 7.64 2.62 9.26
N ASP A 76 8.08 2.43 8.01
CA ASP A 76 8.02 1.13 7.32
C ASP A 76 8.98 0.07 7.88
N LEU A 77 9.89 0.44 8.79
CA LEU A 77 10.72 -0.55 9.49
C LEU A 77 9.88 -1.42 10.45
N ASP A 78 8.60 -1.11 10.66
CA ASP A 78 7.64 -1.94 11.40
C ASP A 78 7.49 -3.36 10.84
N VAL A 79 7.77 -3.58 9.55
CA VAL A 79 7.73 -4.90 8.92
C VAL A 79 8.76 -5.88 9.50
N PHE A 80 9.82 -5.39 10.13
CA PHE A 80 10.76 -6.27 10.82
C PHE A 80 10.16 -6.84 12.11
N GLY A 81 9.21 -6.12 12.73
CA GLY A 81 8.43 -6.60 13.86
C GLY A 81 7.42 -7.68 13.47
N SER A 82 7.04 -7.79 12.19
CA SER A 82 6.02 -8.74 11.71
C SER A 82 6.55 -10.11 11.30
N LEU A 83 7.83 -10.41 11.56
CA LEU A 83 8.48 -11.67 11.15
C LEU A 83 8.07 -12.91 11.96
N SER A 84 7.34 -12.74 13.07
CA SER A 84 7.03 -13.80 14.04
C SER A 84 5.81 -14.65 13.69
N ASP A 85 4.83 -14.13 12.94
CA ASP A 85 3.53 -14.79 12.70
C ASP A 85 2.95 -14.42 11.30
N PRO A 86 2.28 -15.33 10.56
CA PRO A 86 1.76 -15.08 9.21
C PRO A 86 0.71 -13.95 9.11
N PHE A 87 0.03 -13.65 10.21
CA PHE A 87 -0.98 -12.60 10.32
C PHE A 87 -0.42 -11.29 10.92
N SER A 88 0.79 -11.32 11.49
CA SER A 88 1.40 -10.15 12.12
C SER A 88 1.54 -8.95 11.19
N GLU A 89 1.76 -9.17 9.89
CA GLU A 89 1.77 -8.11 8.86
C GLU A 89 0.43 -7.36 8.83
N TRP A 90 -0.70 -8.08 8.86
CA TRP A 90 -2.04 -7.49 8.82
C TRP A 90 -2.42 -6.78 10.13
N VAL A 91 -1.84 -7.20 11.25
CA VAL A 91 -2.08 -6.59 12.56
C VAL A 91 -1.24 -5.33 12.76
N HIS A 92 0.06 -5.40 12.48
CA HIS A 92 1.01 -4.37 12.91
C HIS A 92 1.43 -3.41 11.80
N HIS A 93 1.44 -3.85 10.53
CA HIS A 93 1.90 -2.97 9.45
C HIS A 93 0.91 -1.83 9.21
N ARG A 94 1.45 -0.61 9.09
CA ARG A 94 0.68 0.64 9.07
C ARG A 94 -0.15 0.87 10.33
N GLY A 95 0.40 0.43 11.46
CA GLY A 95 -0.15 0.57 12.80
C GLY A 95 0.41 1.80 13.53
N ILE A 96 0.99 1.56 14.71
CA ILE A 96 1.49 2.62 15.62
C ILE A 96 2.48 3.58 14.96
N THR A 97 3.39 3.07 14.13
CA THR A 97 4.41 3.86 13.42
C THR A 97 3.83 4.80 12.37
N HIS A 98 2.61 4.52 11.92
CA HIS A 98 1.87 5.27 10.92
C HIS A 98 0.65 5.97 11.55
N SER A 99 0.68 6.22 12.86
CA SER A 99 -0.34 7.02 13.51
C SER A 99 -0.01 8.51 13.45
N VAL A 100 -1.04 9.37 13.50
CA VAL A 100 -0.84 10.83 13.54
C VAL A 100 -0.12 11.28 14.82
N PHE A 101 -0.08 10.42 15.85
CA PHE A 101 0.59 10.66 17.12
C PHE A 101 2.08 10.30 17.08
N PHE A 102 2.48 9.39 16.18
CA PHE A 102 3.87 8.94 16.10
C PHE A 102 4.83 10.10 15.81
N GLY A 103 4.52 10.94 14.82
CA GLY A 103 5.35 12.09 14.46
C GLY A 103 5.60 13.07 15.63
N PRO A 104 4.56 13.60 16.28
CA PRO A 104 4.70 14.50 17.42
C PRO A 104 5.42 13.89 18.64
N ILE A 105 5.36 12.57 18.85
CA ILE A 105 5.99 11.89 20.00
C ILE A 105 7.43 11.47 19.68
N ALA A 106 7.64 10.74 18.58
CA ALA A 106 8.95 10.24 18.18
C ALA A 106 9.82 11.34 17.56
N GLY A 107 9.23 12.29 16.84
CA GLY A 107 9.92 13.37 16.14
C GLY A 107 10.85 14.19 17.05
N PRO A 108 10.41 14.67 18.23
CA PRO A 108 11.29 15.33 19.18
C PRO A 108 12.47 14.47 19.64
N LEU A 109 12.25 13.17 19.91
CA LEU A 109 13.30 12.25 20.33
C LEU A 109 14.38 12.09 19.25
N PHE A 110 13.95 11.85 18.00
CA PHE A 110 14.85 11.73 16.86
C PHE A 110 15.56 13.05 16.56
N GLY A 111 14.85 14.17 16.57
CA GLY A 111 15.42 15.50 16.34
C GLY A 111 16.49 15.87 17.37
N ILE A 112 16.23 15.61 18.67
CA ILE A 112 17.20 15.80 19.75
C ILE A 112 18.42 14.87 19.54
N ALA A 113 18.20 13.59 19.22
CA ALA A 113 19.26 12.63 19.01
C ALA A 113 20.17 13.03 17.83
N ILE A 114 19.58 13.42 16.70
CA ILE A 114 20.30 13.91 15.53
C ILE A 114 21.09 15.17 15.88
N TRP A 115 20.46 16.14 16.55
CA TRP A 115 21.13 17.37 16.97
C TRP A 115 22.31 17.11 17.91
N LYS A 116 22.17 16.22 18.90
CA LYS A 116 23.26 15.80 19.80
C LYS A 116 24.39 15.11 19.03
N MET A 117 24.07 14.21 18.11
CA MET A 117 25.06 13.58 17.22
C MET A 117 25.83 14.65 16.42
N TYR A 118 25.14 15.67 15.92
CA TYR A 118 25.79 16.77 15.21
C TYR A 118 26.73 17.58 16.10
N GLN A 119 26.32 17.92 17.33
CA GLN A 119 27.20 18.63 18.27
C GLN A 119 28.44 17.80 18.62
N TRP A 120 28.26 16.52 18.93
CA TRP A 120 29.35 15.59 19.24
C TRP A 120 30.35 15.43 18.09
N ARG A 121 29.88 15.48 16.83
CA ARG A 121 30.75 15.49 15.64
C ARG A 121 31.44 16.83 15.43
N ALA A 122 30.74 17.95 15.65
CA ALA A 122 31.30 19.29 15.48
C ALA A 122 32.49 19.55 16.43
N GLU A 123 32.46 18.98 17.64
CA GLU A 123 33.57 19.00 18.61
C GLU A 123 34.82 18.24 18.11
N ARG A 124 34.64 17.19 17.30
CA ARG A 124 35.72 16.31 16.81
C ARG A 124 36.22 16.67 15.42
N THR A 125 35.38 17.30 14.61
CA THR A 125 35.71 17.74 13.26
C THR A 125 34.92 19.01 13.00
N PRO A 126 35.57 20.18 12.86
CA PRO A 126 34.87 21.45 12.66
C PRO A 126 34.14 21.46 11.31
N GLY A 127 32.90 20.99 11.30
CA GLY A 127 31.95 21.14 10.21
C GLY A 127 30.85 22.09 10.66
N LYS A 128 30.86 23.33 10.15
CA LYS A 128 29.84 24.32 10.52
C LYS A 128 28.46 23.87 10.05
N LEU A 129 27.45 23.99 10.92
CA LEU A 129 26.06 24.06 10.47
C LEU A 129 25.97 25.22 9.45
N PRO A 130 25.24 25.06 8.34
CA PRO A 130 25.00 26.17 7.44
C PRO A 130 24.16 27.23 8.18
N ALA A 131 24.56 28.49 8.04
CA ALA A 131 24.03 29.64 8.78
C ALA A 131 24.43 29.70 10.27
N GLY A 132 24.76 30.89 10.75
CA GLY A 132 25.08 31.21 12.16
C GLY A 132 23.87 31.09 13.09
N LEU A 133 23.16 29.97 13.02
CA LEU A 133 22.02 29.64 13.86
C LEU A 133 22.46 29.48 15.31
N SER A 134 21.60 29.91 16.23
CA SER A 134 21.75 29.55 17.63
C SER A 134 21.50 28.05 17.84
N SER A 135 22.04 27.48 18.91
CA SER A 135 21.81 26.08 19.30
C SER A 135 20.32 25.74 19.39
N ALA A 136 19.51 26.66 19.91
CA ALA A 136 18.06 26.49 20.02
C ALA A 136 17.37 26.46 18.64
N GLN A 137 17.79 27.30 17.69
CA GLN A 137 17.23 27.31 16.33
C GLN A 137 17.60 26.04 15.56
N ALA A 138 18.83 25.55 15.71
CA ALA A 138 19.27 24.30 15.10
C ALA A 138 18.51 23.10 15.66
N LEU A 139 18.36 23.01 16.98
CA LEU A 139 17.57 21.96 17.63
C LEU A 139 16.11 21.99 17.14
N SER A 140 15.48 23.17 17.14
CA SER A 140 14.11 23.34 16.65
C SER A 140 13.96 22.87 15.20
N ALA A 141 14.93 23.18 14.34
CA ALA A 141 14.91 22.73 12.95
C ALA A 141 14.97 21.19 12.82
N TRP A 142 15.82 20.51 13.61
CA TRP A 142 15.91 19.04 13.60
C TRP A 142 14.65 18.37 14.15
N VAL A 143 14.06 18.92 15.22
CA VAL A 143 12.81 18.42 15.79
C VAL A 143 11.68 18.55 14.78
N TRP A 144 11.47 19.73 14.21
CA TRP A 144 10.38 19.94 13.25
C TRP A 144 10.58 19.17 11.95
N LEU A 145 11.82 19.03 11.46
CA LEU A 145 12.09 18.15 10.32
C LEU A 145 11.67 16.70 10.62
N SER A 146 11.98 16.21 11.81
CA SER A 146 11.64 14.84 12.22
C SER A 146 10.14 14.64 12.38
N VAL A 147 9.45 15.59 13.04
CA VAL A 147 7.99 15.56 13.18
C VAL A 147 7.31 15.56 11.80
N LEU A 148 7.71 16.45 10.90
CA LEU A 148 7.09 16.57 9.59
C LEU A 148 7.39 15.36 8.70
N ALA A 149 8.63 14.85 8.70
CA ALA A 149 9.00 13.67 7.91
C ALA A 149 8.26 12.40 8.38
N PHE A 150 7.95 12.27 9.67
CA PHE A 150 7.12 11.17 10.16
C PHE A 150 5.64 11.38 9.84
N LEU A 151 5.14 12.62 9.90
CA LEU A 151 3.73 12.91 9.61
C LEU A 151 3.39 12.77 8.12
N THR A 152 4.31 13.00 7.20
CA THR A 152 4.04 12.82 5.76
C THR A 152 3.63 11.40 5.40
N HIS A 153 4.17 10.41 6.13
CA HIS A 153 3.98 9.00 5.83
C HIS A 153 2.52 8.55 5.91
N PRO A 154 1.83 8.69 7.06
CA PRO A 154 0.44 8.25 7.17
C PRO A 154 -0.53 9.07 6.31
N PHE A 155 -0.24 10.35 6.04
CA PHE A 155 -1.09 11.14 5.15
C PHE A 155 -1.05 10.64 3.71
N LEU A 156 0.10 10.17 3.21
CA LEU A 156 0.17 9.52 1.91
C LEU A 156 -0.45 8.12 1.94
N ASP A 157 -0.20 7.34 2.98
CA ASP A 157 -0.65 5.96 3.04
C ASP A 157 -2.18 5.83 3.10
N VAL A 158 -2.88 6.78 3.74
CA VAL A 158 -4.36 6.86 3.74
C VAL A 158 -4.93 7.05 2.34
N LEU A 159 -4.18 7.61 1.40
CA LEU A 159 -4.66 7.77 0.02
C LEU A 159 -4.67 6.45 -0.76
N THR A 160 -4.06 5.39 -0.22
CA THR A 160 -3.93 4.09 -0.89
C THR A 160 -4.93 3.06 -0.36
N PRO A 161 -5.29 2.02 -1.15
CA PRO A 161 -6.22 0.97 -0.73
C PRO A 161 -5.78 0.06 0.43
N TYR A 162 -4.52 0.13 0.85
CA TYR A 162 -4.00 -0.75 1.89
C TYR A 162 -4.65 -0.50 3.26
N GLY A 163 -5.00 0.76 3.54
CA GLY A 163 -5.59 1.18 4.82
C GLY A 163 -4.54 1.42 5.91
N THR A 164 -4.71 2.51 6.66
CA THR A 164 -3.74 2.99 7.67
C THR A 164 -4.43 3.25 9.02
N GLN A 165 -3.84 2.79 10.13
CA GLN A 165 -4.40 3.02 11.47
C GLN A 165 -3.98 4.39 12.03
N LEU A 166 -4.62 5.45 11.52
CA LEU A 166 -4.29 6.83 11.89
C LEU A 166 -4.34 7.11 13.40
N LEU A 167 -5.24 6.41 14.11
CA LEU A 167 -5.54 6.64 15.51
C LEU A 167 -4.86 5.64 16.47
N ALA A 168 -3.96 4.79 15.97
CA ALA A 168 -3.22 3.86 16.83
C ALA A 168 -2.37 4.62 17.88
N PRO A 169 -2.29 4.12 19.14
CA PRO A 169 -2.81 2.85 19.64
C PRO A 169 -4.22 2.95 20.26
N PHE A 170 -4.93 4.07 20.10
CA PHE A 170 -6.25 4.26 20.73
C PHE A 170 -7.40 3.60 19.96
N SER A 171 -7.23 3.43 18.64
CA SER A 171 -8.12 2.66 17.77
C SER A 171 -7.29 1.87 16.76
N ASP A 172 -7.76 0.68 16.41
CA ASP A 172 -7.21 -0.21 15.38
C ASP A 172 -7.98 -0.10 14.03
N GLU A 173 -8.91 0.86 13.93
CA GLU A 173 -9.62 1.22 12.71
C GLU A 173 -8.67 1.68 11.61
N ARG A 174 -8.90 1.19 10.39
CA ARG A 174 -8.10 1.52 9.20
C ARG A 174 -8.85 2.50 8.31
N PHE A 175 -8.14 3.53 7.84
CA PHE A 175 -8.67 4.54 6.93
C PHE A 175 -8.03 4.40 5.56
N ALA A 176 -8.85 4.46 4.50
CA ALA A 176 -8.42 4.45 3.11
C ALA A 176 -9.34 5.32 2.25
N VAL A 177 -8.75 6.18 1.41
CA VAL A 177 -9.47 7.03 0.44
C VAL A 177 -9.48 6.38 -0.94
N ASN A 178 -8.54 5.46 -1.21
CA ASN A 178 -8.36 4.78 -2.49
C ASN A 178 -8.06 5.74 -3.66
N ALA A 179 -7.60 6.96 -3.43
CA ALA A 179 -7.28 7.91 -4.50
C ALA A 179 -6.05 7.45 -5.32
N MET A 180 -4.98 7.08 -4.62
CA MET A 180 -3.64 6.88 -5.16
C MET A 180 -3.28 5.39 -5.25
N SER A 181 -2.55 5.03 -6.30
CA SER A 181 -1.91 3.72 -6.37
C SER A 181 -0.80 3.62 -5.32
N ILE A 182 -0.55 2.41 -4.82
CA ILE A 182 0.52 2.16 -3.83
C ILE A 182 1.89 2.57 -4.40
N ILE A 183 2.08 2.35 -5.70
CA ILE A 183 3.30 2.71 -6.43
C ILE A 183 2.88 3.67 -7.55
N ASP A 184 3.21 4.96 -7.43
CA ASP A 184 2.88 5.97 -8.44
C ASP A 184 4.15 6.68 -8.95
N PRO A 185 4.72 6.23 -10.09
CA PRO A 185 5.91 6.83 -10.69
C PRO A 185 5.73 8.29 -11.11
N VAL A 186 4.52 8.72 -11.44
CA VAL A 186 4.26 10.13 -11.82
C VAL A 186 4.40 11.01 -10.59
N TYR A 187 3.75 10.63 -9.49
CA TYR A 187 3.87 11.33 -8.21
C TYR A 187 5.32 11.38 -7.72
N THR A 188 6.00 10.24 -7.68
CA THR A 188 7.40 10.16 -7.25
C THR A 188 8.32 10.94 -8.20
N GLY A 189 8.02 10.95 -9.49
CA GLY A 189 8.71 11.73 -10.51
C GLY A 189 8.63 13.23 -10.27
N ILE A 190 7.45 13.77 -9.94
CA ILE A 190 7.26 15.19 -9.60
C ILE A 190 8.21 15.61 -8.46
N LEU A 191 8.27 14.81 -7.41
CA LEU A 191 9.12 15.09 -6.24
C LEU A 191 10.61 14.92 -6.56
N ALA A 192 10.98 13.85 -7.28
CA ALA A 192 12.37 13.58 -7.66
C ALA A 192 12.94 14.66 -8.60
N LEU A 193 12.16 15.12 -9.58
CA LEU A 193 12.54 16.21 -10.47
C LEU A 193 12.81 17.51 -9.70
N ALA A 194 12.09 17.78 -8.62
CA ALA A 194 12.33 18.95 -7.77
C ALA A 194 13.62 18.86 -6.94
N LEU A 195 13.99 17.66 -6.49
CA LEU A 195 15.29 17.41 -5.85
C LEU A 195 16.44 17.62 -6.85
N ILE A 196 16.29 17.09 -8.07
CA ILE A 196 17.27 17.26 -9.15
C ILE A 196 17.39 18.74 -9.53
N GLY A 197 16.26 19.44 -9.73
CA GLY A 197 16.23 20.86 -10.02
C GLY A 197 16.89 21.70 -8.93
N GLY A 198 16.58 21.40 -7.66
CA GLY A 198 17.21 22.02 -6.49
C GLY A 198 18.73 21.82 -6.45
N TRP A 199 19.20 20.62 -6.78
CA TRP A 199 20.63 20.33 -6.90
C TRP A 199 21.29 21.10 -8.05
N LEU A 200 20.66 21.14 -9.23
CA LEU A 200 21.19 21.82 -10.42
C LEU A 200 21.32 23.34 -10.22
N VAL A 201 20.34 24.00 -9.61
CA VAL A 201 20.42 25.45 -9.33
C VAL A 201 21.48 25.77 -8.28
N ARG A 202 21.70 24.87 -7.32
CA ARG A 202 22.76 25.03 -6.32
C ARG A 202 24.16 24.81 -6.87
N ARG A 203 24.30 24.01 -7.93
CA ARG A 203 25.55 23.88 -8.68
C ARG A 203 25.82 25.04 -9.65
N GLY A 204 24.91 26.01 -9.76
CA GLY A 204 25.03 27.11 -10.71
C GLY A 204 24.80 26.70 -12.17
N THR A 205 24.15 25.54 -12.39
CA THR A 205 23.85 25.07 -13.75
C THR A 205 22.85 26.00 -14.44
N PHE A 206 21.86 26.48 -13.70
CA PHE A 206 20.89 27.49 -14.13
C PHE A 206 20.29 28.21 -12.92
N GLY A 207 19.63 29.35 -13.14
CA GLY A 207 18.90 30.07 -12.10
C GLY A 207 19.77 30.57 -10.94
N LYS A 208 19.14 30.85 -9.80
CA LYS A 208 19.82 31.28 -8.56
C LYS A 208 19.82 30.13 -7.54
N PRO A 209 20.90 29.89 -6.76
CA PRO A 209 20.91 28.86 -5.73
C PRO A 209 19.77 28.96 -4.70
N GLY A 210 19.29 30.19 -4.45
CA GLY A 210 18.14 30.46 -3.58
C GLY A 210 16.80 29.95 -4.12
N TRP A 211 16.71 29.54 -5.39
CA TRP A 211 15.51 28.93 -5.97
C TRP A 211 15.25 27.51 -5.48
N SER A 212 16.24 26.83 -4.90
CA SER A 212 16.11 25.43 -4.50
C SER A 212 14.92 25.15 -3.54
N PRO A 213 14.70 25.91 -2.45
CA PRO A 213 13.49 25.76 -1.63
C PRO A 213 12.19 26.09 -2.37
N HIS A 214 12.20 27.06 -3.29
CA HIS A 214 11.01 27.42 -4.07
C HIS A 214 10.62 26.32 -5.07
N ILE A 215 11.60 25.66 -5.69
CA ILE A 215 11.37 24.48 -6.56
C ILE A 215 10.73 23.35 -5.75
N ALA A 216 11.24 23.07 -4.55
CA ALA A 216 10.62 22.08 -3.66
C ALA A 216 9.20 22.50 -3.24
N GLY A 217 8.98 23.78 -2.92
CA GLY A 217 7.64 24.30 -2.61
C GLY A 217 6.65 24.14 -3.76
N ALA A 218 7.09 24.41 -5.00
CA ALA A 218 6.26 24.16 -6.19
C ALA A 218 5.93 22.67 -6.34
N ALA A 219 6.86 21.77 -6.02
CA ALA A 219 6.60 20.34 -6.05
C ALA A 219 5.62 19.88 -4.96
N ILE A 220 5.62 20.49 -3.77
CA ILE A 220 4.57 20.25 -2.76
C ILE A 220 3.20 20.64 -3.31
N VAL A 221 3.10 21.80 -3.98
CA VAL A 221 1.83 22.25 -4.57
C VAL A 221 1.37 21.30 -5.68
N MET A 222 2.28 20.90 -6.58
CA MET A 222 1.98 19.94 -7.64
C MET A 222 1.61 18.56 -7.07
N SER A 223 2.27 18.11 -6.00
CA SER A 223 1.98 16.82 -5.38
C SER A 223 0.59 16.81 -4.73
N VAL A 224 0.18 17.90 -4.07
CA VAL A 224 -1.20 18.08 -3.57
C VAL A 224 -2.20 18.13 -4.72
N GLY A 225 -1.88 18.85 -5.79
CA GLY A 225 -2.72 18.88 -7.00
C GLY A 225 -2.92 17.50 -7.62
N TRP A 226 -1.86 16.68 -7.69
CA TRP A 226 -1.94 15.29 -8.16
C TRP A 226 -2.83 14.42 -7.27
N GLN A 227 -2.71 14.55 -5.95
CA GLN A 227 -3.54 13.81 -4.99
C GLN A 227 -5.03 14.17 -5.14
N ILE A 228 -5.35 15.47 -5.27
CA ILE A 228 -6.72 15.93 -5.52
C ILE A 228 -7.24 15.43 -6.88
N TYR A 229 -6.40 15.46 -7.91
CA TYR A 229 -6.75 14.93 -9.22
C TYR A 229 -7.06 13.42 -9.18
N ALA A 230 -6.19 12.62 -8.56
CA ALA A 230 -6.38 11.19 -8.39
C ALA A 230 -7.64 10.87 -7.56
N TRP A 231 -7.94 11.67 -6.53
CA TRP A 231 -9.18 11.58 -5.78
C TRP A 231 -10.40 11.90 -6.64
N GLY A 232 -10.35 12.94 -7.46
CA GLY A 232 -11.43 13.26 -8.42
C GLY A 232 -11.70 12.12 -9.41
N ILE A 233 -10.64 11.45 -9.88
CA ILE A 233 -10.76 10.25 -10.74
C ILE A 233 -11.45 9.09 -9.99
N ASN A 234 -11.15 8.89 -8.70
CA ASN A 234 -11.82 7.89 -7.86
C ASN A 234 -13.32 8.18 -7.73
N GLU A 235 -13.70 9.41 -7.38
CA GLU A 235 -15.11 9.78 -7.24
C GLU A 235 -15.86 9.72 -8.57
N GLY A 236 -15.26 10.22 -9.65
CA GLY A 236 -15.84 10.12 -11.00
C GLY A 236 -16.06 8.67 -11.45
N THR A 237 -15.16 7.76 -11.07
CA THR A 237 -15.31 6.33 -11.37
C THR A 237 -16.44 5.69 -10.58
N LYS A 238 -16.63 6.05 -9.32
CA LYS A 238 -17.77 5.58 -8.53
C LYS A 238 -19.09 6.04 -9.13
N ILE A 239 -19.17 7.30 -9.58
CA ILE A 239 -20.35 7.84 -10.26
C ILE A 239 -20.64 7.03 -11.53
N ALA A 240 -19.64 6.85 -12.41
CA ALA A 240 -19.81 6.06 -13.64
C ALA A 240 -20.23 4.61 -13.37
N ALA A 241 -19.73 4.00 -12.29
CA ALA A 241 -20.14 2.67 -11.87
C ALA A 241 -21.61 2.61 -11.44
N HIS A 242 -22.08 3.57 -10.64
CA HIS A 242 -23.49 3.64 -10.26
C HIS A 242 -24.41 3.86 -11.46
N GLU A 243 -24.02 4.73 -12.40
CA GLU A 243 -24.77 4.95 -13.66
C GLU A 243 -24.86 3.66 -14.48
N SER A 244 -23.73 2.97 -14.68
CA SER A 244 -23.67 1.70 -15.40
C SER A 244 -24.51 0.59 -14.76
N LEU A 245 -24.57 0.53 -13.42
CA LEU A 245 -25.40 -0.44 -12.69
C LEU A 245 -26.88 -0.10 -12.78
N ALA A 246 -27.24 1.19 -12.71
CA ALA A 246 -28.62 1.65 -12.84
C ALA A 246 -29.20 1.32 -14.22
N GLU A 247 -28.40 1.42 -15.30
CA GLU A 247 -28.80 0.98 -16.64
C GLU A 247 -29.15 -0.52 -16.72
N GLN A 248 -28.57 -1.33 -15.83
CA GLN A 248 -28.87 -2.77 -15.70
C GLN A 248 -30.00 -3.06 -14.70
N GLY A 249 -30.69 -2.01 -14.21
CA GLY A 249 -31.76 -2.12 -13.23
C GLY A 249 -31.28 -2.40 -11.79
N ILE A 250 -30.01 -2.12 -11.48
CA ILE A 250 -29.44 -2.29 -10.14
C ILE A 250 -29.31 -0.92 -9.49
N GLU A 251 -30.30 -0.57 -8.66
CA GLU A 251 -30.36 0.73 -8.00
C GLU A 251 -29.60 0.77 -6.67
N THR A 252 -29.44 -0.37 -6.00
CA THR A 252 -28.79 -0.48 -4.69
C THR A 252 -27.55 -1.37 -4.78
N ALA A 253 -26.37 -0.76 -4.82
CA ALA A 253 -25.10 -1.44 -4.72
C ALA A 253 -24.09 -0.58 -3.95
N GLU A 254 -23.30 -1.19 -3.08
CA GLU A 254 -22.14 -0.53 -2.48
C GLU A 254 -20.97 -0.60 -3.46
N VAL A 255 -20.46 0.55 -3.88
CA VAL A 255 -19.41 0.63 -4.90
C VAL A 255 -18.10 1.12 -4.30
N SER A 256 -17.08 0.28 -4.43
CA SER A 256 -15.69 0.64 -4.15
C SER A 256 -14.89 0.70 -5.45
N SER A 257 -13.90 1.60 -5.49
CA SER A 257 -13.03 1.80 -6.65
C SER A 257 -11.58 1.86 -6.19
N TYR A 258 -10.72 1.12 -6.87
CA TYR A 258 -9.31 0.95 -6.52
C TYR A 258 -8.42 1.24 -7.74
N PRO A 259 -7.38 2.07 -7.59
CA PRO A 259 -6.41 2.28 -8.64
C PRO A 259 -5.62 0.99 -8.86
N THR A 260 -5.29 0.71 -10.11
CA THR A 260 -4.27 -0.29 -10.44
C THR A 260 -2.87 0.24 -10.09
N LEU A 261 -1.84 -0.60 -10.19
CA LEU A 261 -0.47 -0.15 -9.91
C LEU A 261 -0.01 0.89 -10.95
N PHE A 262 0.88 1.79 -10.53
CA PHE A 262 1.58 2.77 -11.37
C PHE A 262 0.78 4.00 -11.80
N GLN A 263 -0.54 4.02 -11.66
CA GLN A 263 -1.35 5.16 -12.11
C GLN A 263 -2.75 5.21 -11.48
N PRO A 264 -3.44 6.37 -11.54
CA PRO A 264 -4.78 6.54 -10.95
C PRO A 264 -5.97 6.32 -11.91
N TRP A 265 -5.74 6.27 -13.22
CA TRP A 265 -6.74 6.29 -14.29
C TRP A 265 -7.46 4.95 -14.49
N PHE A 266 -6.73 3.85 -14.64
CA PHE A 266 -7.34 2.53 -14.80
C PHE A 266 -7.63 1.95 -13.43
N ARG A 267 -8.92 1.72 -13.17
CA ARG A 267 -9.42 1.36 -11.86
C ARG A 267 -10.21 0.09 -11.92
N ARG A 268 -10.00 -0.75 -10.91
CA ARG A 268 -10.87 -1.88 -10.63
C ARG A 268 -11.98 -1.42 -9.71
N MET A 269 -13.20 -1.82 -10.00
CA MET A 269 -14.37 -1.52 -9.17
C MET A 269 -14.95 -2.81 -8.64
N THR A 270 -15.49 -2.74 -7.44
CA THR A 270 -16.35 -3.77 -6.86
C THR A 270 -17.68 -3.14 -6.56
N ALA A 271 -18.75 -3.80 -6.97
CA ALA A 271 -20.11 -3.43 -6.63
C ALA A 271 -20.77 -4.60 -5.90
N GLU A 272 -21.11 -4.39 -4.64
CA GLU A 272 -21.73 -5.39 -3.80
C GLU A 272 -23.24 -5.14 -3.73
N THR A 273 -24.02 -6.16 -4.12
CA THR A 273 -25.48 -6.19 -4.02
C THR A 273 -25.90 -7.20 -2.96
N ASP A 274 -27.20 -7.34 -2.71
CA ASP A 274 -27.70 -8.31 -1.73
C ASP A 274 -27.27 -9.76 -2.04
N ASN A 275 -27.20 -10.12 -3.33
CA ASN A 275 -27.01 -11.52 -3.77
C ASN A 275 -25.72 -11.76 -4.55
N ALA A 276 -24.98 -10.71 -4.93
CA ALA A 276 -23.83 -10.87 -5.81
C ALA A 276 -22.74 -9.82 -5.55
N ILE A 277 -21.54 -10.15 -5.98
CA ILE A 277 -20.39 -9.26 -6.07
C ILE A 277 -20.07 -9.09 -7.54
N ARG A 278 -19.99 -7.85 -8.00
CA ARG A 278 -19.67 -7.50 -9.37
C ARG A 278 -18.30 -6.84 -9.43
N VAL A 279 -17.49 -7.25 -10.38
CA VAL A 279 -16.14 -6.73 -10.58
C VAL A 279 -16.03 -6.18 -11.98
N GLY A 280 -15.60 -4.93 -12.10
CA GLY A 280 -15.44 -4.25 -13.37
C GLY A 280 -14.13 -3.49 -13.42
N PHE A 281 -13.72 -3.12 -14.63
CA PHE A 281 -12.58 -2.24 -14.85
C PHE A 281 -13.03 -1.03 -15.67
N TYR A 282 -12.45 0.13 -15.37
CA TYR A 282 -12.80 1.39 -16.02
C TYR A 282 -11.61 2.32 -16.10
N SER A 283 -11.53 3.06 -17.21
CA SER A 283 -10.67 4.22 -17.33
C SER A 283 -11.47 5.40 -17.88
N PRO A 284 -11.47 6.56 -17.21
CA PRO A 284 -12.12 7.76 -17.72
C PRO A 284 -11.39 8.38 -18.93
N LEU A 285 -10.25 7.81 -19.34
CA LEU A 285 -9.53 8.24 -20.56
C LEU A 285 -9.96 7.46 -21.81
N THR A 286 -10.90 6.52 -21.66
CA THR A 286 -11.38 5.68 -22.76
C THR A 286 -12.90 5.73 -22.85
N ASP A 287 -13.46 5.55 -24.04
CA ASP A 287 -14.91 5.44 -24.24
C ASP A 287 -15.45 4.01 -24.01
N LYS A 288 -14.65 3.12 -23.42
CA LYS A 288 -15.04 1.73 -23.20
C LYS A 288 -16.04 1.65 -22.02
N PRO A 289 -17.18 0.97 -22.19
CA PRO A 289 -18.13 0.78 -21.10
C PRO A 289 -17.55 -0.15 -20.02
N ILE A 290 -18.16 -0.12 -18.84
CA ILE A 290 -17.79 -1.01 -17.75
C ILE A 290 -18.34 -2.41 -18.02
N GLU A 291 -17.45 -3.37 -18.23
CA GLU A 291 -17.81 -4.78 -18.34
C GLU A 291 -17.81 -5.43 -16.94
N TRP A 292 -19.00 -5.71 -16.41
CA TRP A 292 -19.18 -6.30 -15.08
C TRP A 292 -19.15 -7.83 -15.14
N GLN A 293 -18.16 -8.42 -14.47
CA GLN A 293 -18.16 -9.84 -14.13
C GLN A 293 -18.94 -10.03 -12.84
N THR A 294 -19.92 -10.95 -12.84
CA THR A 294 -20.81 -11.17 -11.68
C THR A 294 -20.49 -12.49 -11.01
N TYR A 295 -20.31 -12.44 -9.69
CA TYR A 295 -20.05 -13.58 -8.83
C TYR A 295 -21.18 -13.70 -7.80
N PRO A 296 -21.91 -14.81 -7.72
CA PRO A 296 -22.94 -14.99 -6.71
C PRO A 296 -22.32 -15.03 -5.32
N LYS A 297 -22.97 -14.41 -4.33
CA LYS A 297 -22.55 -14.52 -2.93
C LYS A 297 -22.75 -15.96 -2.45
N ALA A 298 -21.74 -16.51 -1.78
CA ALA A 298 -21.85 -17.84 -1.19
C ALA A 298 -22.71 -17.78 0.09
N GLU A 299 -23.66 -18.70 0.20
CA GLU A 299 -24.46 -18.90 1.42
C GLU A 299 -24.11 -20.25 2.04
N SER A 300 -23.63 -20.24 3.28
CA SER A 300 -23.32 -21.46 4.02
C SER A 300 -23.27 -21.20 5.53
N ALA A 301 -23.77 -22.14 6.33
CA ALA A 301 -23.60 -22.08 7.78
C ALA A 301 -22.11 -22.11 8.20
N LEU A 302 -21.23 -22.69 7.38
CA LEU A 302 -19.79 -22.76 7.65
C LEU A 302 -19.10 -21.41 7.55
N ILE A 303 -19.67 -20.46 6.80
CA ILE A 303 -19.19 -19.08 6.78
C ILE A 303 -19.31 -18.48 8.19
N ASN A 304 -20.45 -18.69 8.86
CA ASN A 304 -20.65 -18.18 10.22
C ASN A 304 -19.66 -18.79 11.22
N GLU A 305 -19.29 -20.07 11.04
CA GLU A 305 -18.28 -20.71 11.89
C GLU A 305 -16.87 -20.14 11.65
N LEU A 306 -16.48 -19.95 10.39
CA LEU A 306 -15.20 -19.32 10.07
C LEU A 306 -15.14 -17.86 10.54
N SER A 307 -16.23 -17.11 10.44
CA SER A 307 -16.30 -15.71 10.89
C SER A 307 -16.09 -15.53 12.40
N ARG A 308 -16.24 -16.59 13.19
CA ARG A 308 -16.00 -16.55 14.64
C ARG A 308 -14.52 -16.68 15.01
N THR A 309 -13.68 -17.16 14.08
CA THR A 309 -12.25 -17.38 14.31
C THR A 309 -11.47 -16.08 14.49
N MET A 310 -10.33 -16.12 15.18
CA MET A 310 -9.48 -14.93 15.36
C MET A 310 -8.84 -14.52 14.03
N GLU A 311 -8.45 -15.49 13.22
CA GLU A 311 -7.84 -15.31 11.91
C GLU A 311 -8.76 -14.54 10.95
N TYR A 312 -10.05 -14.86 10.96
CA TYR A 312 -11.05 -14.09 10.21
C TYR A 312 -11.16 -12.67 10.73
N ARG A 313 -11.28 -12.44 12.05
CA ARG A 313 -11.36 -11.08 12.60
C ARG A 313 -10.15 -10.23 12.24
N ILE A 314 -8.96 -10.84 12.16
CA ILE A 314 -7.76 -10.15 11.68
C ILE A 314 -7.91 -9.77 10.20
N LEU A 315 -8.36 -10.69 9.34
CA LEU A 315 -8.61 -10.41 7.92
C LEU A 315 -9.69 -9.35 7.74
N GLU A 316 -10.85 -9.48 8.38
CA GLU A 316 -11.99 -8.57 8.27
C GLU A 316 -11.57 -7.14 8.63
N ARG A 317 -10.87 -6.97 9.75
CA ARG A 317 -10.32 -5.67 10.13
C ARG A 317 -9.29 -5.16 9.12
N PHE A 318 -8.40 -6.03 8.65
CA PHE A 318 -7.39 -5.64 7.65
C PHE A 318 -8.01 -5.23 6.32
N ALA A 319 -9.08 -5.93 5.89
CA ALA A 319 -9.87 -5.71 4.70
C ALA A 319 -10.90 -4.58 4.84
N MET A 320 -11.02 -3.97 6.04
CA MET A 320 -12.02 -2.93 6.34
C MET A 320 -13.45 -3.42 6.07
N GLY A 321 -13.72 -4.71 6.32
CA GLY A 321 -15.02 -5.35 6.04
C GLY A 321 -15.21 -5.81 4.60
N GLU A 322 -14.34 -5.43 3.66
CA GLU A 322 -14.48 -5.77 2.23
C GLU A 322 -14.01 -7.21 1.95
N VAL A 323 -14.84 -8.19 2.34
CA VAL A 323 -14.55 -9.62 2.26
C VAL A 323 -15.60 -10.37 1.44
N ALA A 324 -15.13 -11.23 0.53
CA ALA A 324 -15.97 -12.12 -0.25
C ALA A 324 -15.75 -13.58 0.13
N TRP A 325 -16.84 -14.36 0.12
CA TRP A 325 -16.82 -15.76 0.50
C TRP A 325 -16.82 -16.68 -0.71
N ARG A 326 -16.03 -17.76 -0.64
CA ARG A 326 -16.09 -18.88 -1.57
C ARG A 326 -16.20 -20.18 -0.80
N VAL A 327 -17.17 -21.01 -1.18
CA VAL A 327 -17.42 -22.32 -0.56
C VAL A 327 -17.32 -23.39 -1.64
N GLN A 328 -16.49 -24.40 -1.41
CA GLN A 328 -16.26 -25.49 -2.34
C GLN A 328 -16.32 -26.83 -1.60
N GLU A 329 -17.21 -27.71 -2.04
CA GLU A 329 -17.20 -29.11 -1.61
C GLU A 329 -16.03 -29.85 -2.25
N LEU A 330 -15.30 -30.60 -1.44
CA LEU A 330 -14.14 -31.38 -1.86
C LEU A 330 -14.55 -32.85 -2.10
N PRO A 331 -13.87 -33.58 -3.01
CA PRO A 331 -14.22 -34.96 -3.36
C PRO A 331 -14.19 -35.96 -2.19
N ASN A 332 -13.54 -35.62 -1.08
CA ASN A 332 -13.45 -36.43 0.13
C ASN A 332 -14.59 -36.17 1.13
N GLY A 333 -15.62 -35.40 0.76
CA GLY A 333 -16.73 -35.03 1.62
C GLY A 333 -16.40 -33.92 2.63
N HIS A 334 -15.25 -33.26 2.49
CA HIS A 334 -14.90 -32.08 3.27
C HIS A 334 -15.37 -30.81 2.54
N THR A 335 -15.53 -29.71 3.27
CA THR A 335 -15.89 -28.43 2.68
C THR A 335 -14.80 -27.40 2.91
N ARG A 336 -14.35 -26.78 1.83
CA ARG A 336 -13.36 -25.69 1.85
C ARG A 336 -14.08 -24.35 1.83
N VAL A 337 -13.78 -23.50 2.81
CA VAL A 337 -14.34 -22.15 2.93
C VAL A 337 -13.22 -21.14 2.88
N GLU A 338 -13.36 -20.14 2.02
CA GLU A 338 -12.38 -19.08 1.80
C GLU A 338 -13.01 -17.71 2.00
N ALA A 339 -12.24 -16.83 2.63
CA ALA A 339 -12.54 -15.42 2.75
C ALA A 339 -11.48 -14.64 1.97
N HIS A 340 -11.91 -13.89 0.96
CA HIS A 340 -11.09 -13.16 0.00
C HIS A 340 -11.14 -11.65 0.25
N ASP A 341 -10.00 -10.96 0.23
CA ASP A 341 -9.92 -9.50 0.33
C ASP A 341 -10.33 -8.83 -1.00
N LEU A 342 -11.51 -8.20 -1.03
CA LEU A 342 -12.12 -7.62 -2.24
C LEU A 342 -11.31 -6.46 -2.84
N ARG A 343 -10.40 -5.86 -2.07
CA ARG A 343 -9.53 -4.77 -2.53
C ARG A 343 -8.42 -5.23 -3.47
N TYR A 344 -8.16 -6.54 -3.51
CA TYR A 344 -7.06 -7.11 -4.28
C TYR A 344 -7.54 -8.33 -5.08
N LEU A 345 -8.52 -8.15 -5.98
CA LEU A 345 -8.91 -9.20 -6.94
C LEU A 345 -7.99 -9.22 -8.16
N GLY A 346 -7.84 -10.40 -8.78
CA GLY A 346 -7.11 -10.58 -10.03
C GLY A 346 -7.78 -9.91 -11.25
N PHE A 347 -7.05 -9.81 -12.36
CA PHE A 347 -7.53 -9.21 -13.62
C PHE A 347 -8.37 -10.16 -14.49
N ALA A 348 -8.18 -11.47 -14.35
CA ALA A 348 -8.73 -12.45 -15.28
C ALA A 348 -8.98 -13.77 -14.56
N GLU A 349 -10.02 -13.80 -13.74
CA GLU A 349 -10.40 -15.04 -13.05
C GLU A 349 -11.81 -15.44 -13.46
N THR A 350 -12.00 -16.72 -13.77
CA THR A 350 -13.33 -17.31 -14.02
C THR A 350 -14.11 -17.50 -12.73
N GLU A 351 -13.43 -17.38 -11.60
CA GLU A 351 -13.97 -17.50 -10.25
C GLU A 351 -13.50 -16.30 -9.43
N LEU A 352 -14.22 -15.96 -8.36
CA LEU A 352 -13.77 -14.91 -7.46
C LEU A 352 -12.55 -15.40 -6.69
N SER A 353 -11.37 -14.87 -7.01
CA SER A 353 -10.21 -15.01 -6.13
C SER A 353 -9.39 -13.71 -6.00
N ALA A 354 -9.06 -13.45 -4.75
CA ALA A 354 -8.18 -12.37 -4.33
C ALA A 354 -6.72 -12.82 -4.32
N LEU A 355 -5.83 -11.84 -4.42
CA LEU A 355 -4.39 -11.98 -4.23
C LEU A 355 -4.05 -12.56 -2.86
N TRP A 356 -4.91 -12.40 -1.85
CA TRP A 356 -4.77 -13.00 -0.53
C TRP A 356 -6.08 -13.07 0.23
N GLY A 357 -6.10 -13.87 1.28
CA GLY A 357 -7.23 -14.10 2.15
C GLY A 357 -6.92 -15.21 3.15
N ILE A 358 -7.96 -15.79 3.74
CA ILE A 358 -7.84 -16.98 4.60
C ILE A 358 -8.65 -18.15 4.06
N VAL A 359 -8.21 -19.36 4.36
CA VAL A 359 -8.89 -20.60 4.02
C VAL A 359 -8.99 -21.50 5.24
N ALA A 360 -10.14 -22.14 5.38
CA ALA A 360 -10.41 -23.19 6.35
C ALA A 360 -10.98 -24.43 5.64
N THR A 361 -10.82 -25.59 6.27
CA THR A 361 -11.43 -26.84 5.80
C THR A 361 -12.23 -27.45 6.93
N PHE A 362 -13.46 -27.81 6.64
CA PHE A 362 -14.41 -28.44 7.54
C PHE A 362 -14.61 -29.91 7.13
N ASN A 363 -14.76 -30.80 8.10
CA ASN A 363 -15.08 -32.20 7.85
C ASN A 363 -16.58 -32.37 7.51
N GLY A 364 -17.02 -33.60 7.23
CA GLY A 364 -18.42 -33.91 6.94
C GLY A 364 -19.40 -33.64 8.09
N ASP A 365 -18.89 -33.48 9.32
CA ASP A 365 -19.66 -33.12 10.52
C ASP A 365 -19.69 -31.59 10.75
N ASN A 366 -19.24 -30.79 9.77
CA ASN A 366 -19.14 -29.34 9.84
C ASN A 366 -18.16 -28.81 10.91
N GLU A 367 -17.22 -29.64 11.36
CA GLU A 367 -16.20 -29.24 12.32
C GLU A 367 -14.92 -28.80 11.61
N LEU A 368 -14.30 -27.74 12.15
CA LEU A 368 -13.05 -27.20 11.63
C LEU A 368 -11.89 -28.20 11.84
N ILE A 369 -11.24 -28.61 10.76
CA ILE A 369 -10.16 -29.61 10.80
C ILE A 369 -8.84 -29.04 11.36
N ALA A 370 -8.56 -27.78 11.08
CA ALA A 370 -7.36 -27.07 11.50
C ALA A 370 -7.60 -25.55 11.54
N PRO A 371 -6.80 -24.78 12.29
CA PRO A 371 -6.89 -23.32 12.30
C PRO A 371 -6.83 -22.74 10.88
N PRO A 372 -7.60 -21.69 10.57
CA PRO A 372 -7.57 -21.07 9.25
C PRO A 372 -6.16 -20.60 8.89
N VAL A 373 -5.78 -20.76 7.62
CA VAL A 373 -4.46 -20.34 7.15
C VAL A 373 -4.58 -19.23 6.12
N ARG A 374 -3.63 -18.30 6.14
CA ARG A 374 -3.50 -17.27 5.11
C ARG A 374 -3.05 -17.90 3.79
N PHE A 375 -3.70 -17.55 2.68
CA PHE A 375 -3.23 -17.85 1.33
C PHE A 375 -2.75 -16.57 0.62
N SER A 376 -1.97 -16.75 -0.45
CA SER A 376 -1.46 -15.66 -1.30
C SER A 376 -1.40 -16.13 -2.76
N ASN A 377 -2.29 -15.63 -3.60
CA ASN A 377 -2.42 -15.94 -5.02
C ASN A 377 -1.78 -14.83 -5.89
N ARG A 378 -0.72 -14.19 -5.41
CA ARG A 378 -0.05 -13.10 -6.15
C ARG A 378 0.49 -13.63 -7.48
N PRO A 379 0.09 -13.06 -8.63
CA PRO A 379 0.64 -13.46 -9.90
C PRO A 379 2.11 -13.05 -9.98
N GLU A 380 2.90 -13.84 -10.70
CA GLU A 380 4.27 -13.46 -11.03
C GLU A 380 4.26 -12.19 -11.89
N PRO A 381 5.15 -11.21 -11.65
CA PRO A 381 5.25 -10.02 -12.49
C PRO A 381 5.52 -10.42 -13.96
N SER A 382 4.63 -10.02 -14.87
CA SER A 382 4.75 -10.30 -16.30
C SER A 382 4.53 -9.04 -17.13
N ALA A 383 5.09 -9.04 -18.35
CA ALA A 383 4.86 -7.97 -19.32
C ALA A 383 3.37 -7.84 -19.69
N ASP A 384 2.64 -8.96 -19.71
CA ASP A 384 1.22 -8.99 -20.03
C ASP A 384 0.38 -8.25 -18.97
N ILE A 385 0.61 -8.52 -17.68
CA ILE A 385 -0.08 -7.81 -16.58
C ILE A 385 0.22 -6.32 -16.63
N PHE A 386 1.47 -5.96 -16.86
CA PHE A 386 1.87 -4.56 -17.02
C PHE A 386 1.19 -3.91 -18.23
N SER A 387 1.15 -4.62 -19.36
CA SER A 387 0.49 -4.15 -20.59
C SER A 387 -1.00 -3.94 -20.38
N VAL A 388 -1.70 -4.87 -19.71
CA VAL A 388 -3.13 -4.74 -19.39
C VAL A 388 -3.40 -3.47 -18.58
N MET A 389 -2.56 -3.14 -17.59
CA MET A 389 -2.73 -1.93 -16.79
C MET A 389 -2.62 -0.63 -17.61
N TRP A 390 -1.72 -0.59 -18.61
CA TRP A 390 -1.49 0.63 -19.41
C TRP A 390 -2.38 0.73 -20.64
N VAL A 391 -2.60 -0.38 -21.35
CA VAL A 391 -3.57 -0.44 -22.46
C VAL A 391 -4.99 -0.19 -21.94
N GLY A 392 -5.33 -0.75 -20.77
CA GLY A 392 -6.60 -0.45 -20.10
C GLY A 392 -6.73 1.02 -19.71
N ALA A 393 -5.62 1.69 -19.35
CA ALA A 393 -5.65 3.10 -18.99
C ALA A 393 -5.89 4.02 -20.19
N PHE A 394 -5.23 3.79 -21.33
CA PHE A 394 -5.20 4.76 -22.44
C PHE A 394 -6.00 4.34 -23.68
N GLY A 395 -6.50 3.10 -23.73
CA GLY A 395 -7.01 2.54 -24.98
C GLY A 395 -5.86 2.02 -25.86
N GLU A 396 -6.21 1.30 -26.92
CA GLU A 396 -5.25 0.75 -27.90
C GLU A 396 -4.61 1.84 -28.78
#